data_AF-A0A1G6UAQ8-F1
#
_entry.id   AF-A0A1G6UAQ8-F1
#
_cell.length_a   1.000
_cell.length_b   1.000
_cell.length_c   1.000
_cell.angle_alpha   90.00
_cell.angle_beta   90.00
_cell.angle_gamma   90.00
#
_symmetry.space_group_name_H-M   'P 1'
#
loop_
_entity.id
_entity.type
_entity.pdbx_description
1 polymer ?
#
loop_
_entity_poly.entity_id
_entity_poly.type
_entity_poly.pdbx_seq_one_letter_code
_entity_poly.pdbx_strand_id
1 'polypeptide(L)'
;MKYLITICLVFCCTLAIAQVQFKSGKSGFTNFLRDNTIYPQFSKDNCIQGTVNVSFKLDEKGKVYFSKISKGILSELDEEALRLVRLSSGKWQVPAGYDTTVSIIAPVKFQLSGYNCEGKSSEDIQEAIRNYQAEEGLTNSVINFYKNIDQAKPGQEIQIIAIKNQLGIDDEYLDDRIKMGLKKIKQGDKQGACEDFLFVKYMGSKKADDYLAKYCK
;
A
#
# COMPACT_ATOMS: atom_id res chain seq x y z
N MET A 1 -58.65 45.31 -4.56
CA MET A 1 -57.20 45.16 -4.34
C MET A 1 -56.88 43.67 -4.23
N LYS A 2 -56.32 43.06 -5.29
CA LYS A 2 -55.91 41.65 -5.30
C LYS A 2 -54.38 41.62 -5.17
N TYR A 3 -53.88 41.09 -4.05
CA TYR A 3 -52.44 40.90 -3.84
C TYR A 3 -52.00 39.66 -4.61
N LEU A 4 -51.24 39.89 -5.68
CA LEU A 4 -50.58 38.84 -6.45
C LEU A 4 -49.32 38.44 -5.67
N ILE A 5 -49.39 37.35 -4.91
CA ILE A 5 -48.22 36.76 -4.24
C ILE A 5 -47.46 35.97 -5.31
N THR A 6 -46.48 36.61 -5.93
CA THR A 6 -45.55 35.94 -6.83
C THR A 6 -44.58 35.11 -6.00
N ILE A 7 -44.86 33.81 -5.88
CA ILE A 7 -43.94 32.83 -5.29
C ILE A 7 -42.76 32.69 -6.27
N CYS A 8 -41.67 33.39 -5.98
CA CYS A 8 -40.41 33.20 -6.68
C CYS A 8 -39.79 31.91 -6.17
N LEU A 9 -40.04 30.81 -6.90
CA LEU A 9 -39.46 29.50 -6.65
C LEU A 9 -37.97 29.60 -7.01
N VAL A 10 -37.15 30.00 -6.03
CA VAL A 10 -35.70 30.00 -6.14
C VAL A 10 -35.26 28.54 -6.23
N PHE A 11 -35.21 28.04 -7.46
CA PHE A 11 -34.58 26.77 -7.79
C PHE A 11 -33.08 26.98 -7.60
N CYS A 12 -32.64 26.88 -6.35
CA CYS A 12 -31.23 26.79 -6.00
C CYS A 12 -30.73 25.46 -6.58
N CYS A 13 -30.37 25.49 -7.86
CA CYS A 13 -29.70 24.41 -8.55
C CYS A 13 -28.32 24.29 -7.92
N THR A 14 -28.25 23.54 -6.82
CA THR A 14 -26.97 23.14 -6.25
C THR A 14 -26.28 22.31 -7.31
N LEU A 15 -25.28 22.90 -7.97
CA LEU A 15 -24.38 22.15 -8.83
C LEU A 15 -23.74 21.10 -7.94
N ALA A 16 -24.24 19.87 -8.02
CA ALA A 16 -23.61 18.73 -7.38
C ALA A 16 -22.22 18.61 -8.00
N ILE A 17 -21.19 19.04 -7.27
CA ILE A 17 -19.81 18.87 -7.68
C ILE A 17 -19.59 17.36 -7.76
N ALA A 18 -19.53 16.82 -8.97
CA ALA A 18 -19.31 15.41 -9.17
C ALA A 18 -17.99 15.02 -8.48
N GLN A 19 -18.06 14.02 -7.60
CA GLN A 19 -16.91 13.50 -6.85
C GLN A 19 -16.42 12.20 -7.46
N VAL A 20 -15.17 11.84 -7.20
CA VAL A 20 -14.68 10.50 -7.50
C VAL A 20 -15.47 9.48 -6.70
N GLN A 21 -15.95 8.43 -7.36
CA GLN A 21 -16.73 7.37 -6.73
C GLN A 21 -16.26 6.01 -7.22
N PHE A 22 -16.46 4.97 -6.42
CA PHE A 22 -16.27 3.61 -6.88
C PHE A 22 -17.39 3.22 -7.84
N LYS A 23 -17.08 2.50 -8.93
CA LYS A 23 -18.06 2.21 -10.01
C LYS A 23 -19.28 1.41 -9.54
N SER A 24 -19.15 0.59 -8.50
CA SER A 24 -20.27 -0.15 -7.90
C SER A 24 -21.01 0.63 -6.80
N GLY A 25 -20.79 1.94 -6.70
CA GLY A 25 -21.49 2.85 -5.78
C GLY A 25 -20.80 3.03 -4.42
N LYS A 26 -21.51 3.69 -3.49
CA LYS A 26 -20.96 4.18 -2.21
C LYS A 26 -20.34 3.10 -1.32
N SER A 27 -20.92 1.90 -1.28
CA SER A 27 -20.40 0.75 -0.50
C SER A 27 -19.47 -0.16 -1.32
N GLY A 28 -19.31 0.12 -2.61
CA GLY A 28 -18.62 -0.74 -3.55
C GLY A 28 -17.16 -0.97 -3.19
N PHE A 29 -16.45 0.07 -2.73
CA PHE A 29 -15.06 -0.06 -2.31
C PHE A 29 -14.92 -0.93 -1.04
N THR A 30 -15.77 -0.73 -0.04
CA THR A 30 -15.76 -1.55 1.19
C THR A 30 -16.01 -3.03 0.90
N ASN A 31 -16.97 -3.34 0.03
CA ASN A 31 -17.23 -4.72 -0.41
C ASN A 31 -16.03 -5.29 -1.18
N PHE A 32 -15.46 -4.49 -2.10
CA PHE A 32 -14.25 -4.88 -2.82
C PHE A 32 -13.09 -5.20 -1.87
N LEU A 33 -12.85 -4.37 -0.85
CA LEU A 33 -11.82 -4.65 0.16
C LEU A 33 -12.10 -5.99 0.85
N ARG A 34 -13.30 -6.16 1.43
CA ARG A 34 -13.67 -7.40 2.13
C ARG A 34 -13.46 -8.66 1.27
N ASP A 35 -13.84 -8.61 0.00
CA ASP A 35 -13.78 -9.76 -0.89
C ASP A 35 -12.37 -10.04 -1.43
N ASN A 36 -11.43 -9.10 -1.28
CA ASN A 36 -10.06 -9.21 -1.81
C ASN A 36 -8.96 -9.17 -0.75
N THR A 37 -9.28 -8.85 0.51
CA THR A 37 -8.30 -8.78 1.60
C THR A 37 -7.67 -10.14 1.86
N ILE A 38 -6.35 -10.17 1.85
CA ILE A 38 -5.53 -11.27 2.34
C ILE A 38 -4.88 -10.78 3.63
N TYR A 39 -5.35 -11.30 4.76
CA TYR A 39 -4.80 -10.89 6.06
C TYR A 39 -3.37 -11.44 6.20
N PRO A 40 -2.35 -10.59 6.39
CA PRO A 40 -0.98 -11.04 6.59
C PRO A 40 -0.85 -11.97 7.79
N GLN A 41 -0.05 -13.03 7.64
CA GLN A 41 -0.02 -14.13 8.60
C GLN A 41 0.46 -13.67 9.99
N PHE A 42 1.51 -12.85 10.06
CA PHE A 42 2.04 -12.36 11.34
C PHE A 42 1.01 -11.51 12.09
N SER A 43 0.36 -10.56 11.42
CA SER A 43 -0.68 -9.70 12.01
C SER A 43 -1.91 -10.50 12.40
N LYS A 44 -2.25 -11.54 11.64
CA LYS A 44 -3.35 -12.45 11.95
C LYS A 44 -3.06 -13.23 13.24
N ASP A 45 -1.89 -13.87 13.33
CA ASP A 45 -1.48 -14.68 14.47
C ASP A 45 -1.28 -13.85 15.75
N ASN A 46 -0.92 -12.57 15.57
CA ASN A 46 -0.73 -11.64 16.67
C ASN A 46 -1.91 -10.72 16.94
N CYS A 47 -3.06 -10.93 16.29
CA CYS A 47 -4.27 -10.13 16.50
C CYS A 47 -4.08 -8.62 16.31
N ILE A 48 -3.15 -8.24 15.42
CA ILE A 48 -2.85 -6.85 15.09
C ILE A 48 -3.91 -6.37 14.11
N GLN A 49 -4.70 -5.37 14.50
CA GLN A 49 -5.83 -4.83 13.75
C GLN A 49 -5.75 -3.31 13.66
N GLY A 50 -6.52 -2.71 12.76
CA GLY A 50 -6.65 -1.26 12.71
C GLY A 50 -7.11 -0.73 11.36
N THR A 51 -6.77 0.52 11.08
CA THR A 51 -7.05 1.15 9.78
C THR A 51 -5.78 1.77 9.22
N VAL A 52 -5.42 1.35 8.00
CA VAL A 52 -4.37 1.95 7.20
C VAL A 52 -4.99 2.97 6.25
N ASN A 53 -4.46 4.19 6.23
CA ASN A 53 -4.88 5.21 5.27
C ASN A 53 -3.90 5.24 4.09
N VAL A 54 -4.41 4.92 2.91
CA VAL A 54 -3.66 4.98 1.66
C VAL A 54 -4.02 6.26 0.91
N SER A 55 -3.01 7.06 0.59
CA SER A 55 -3.12 8.22 -0.28
C SER A 55 -2.78 7.81 -1.70
N PHE A 56 -3.68 8.03 -2.66
CA PHE A 56 -3.49 7.60 -4.05
C PHE A 56 -4.06 8.60 -5.05
N LYS A 57 -3.59 8.51 -6.29
CA LYS A 57 -4.04 9.36 -7.40
C LYS A 57 -4.58 8.51 -8.53
N LEU A 58 -5.55 9.06 -9.25
CA LEU A 58 -6.25 8.41 -10.34
C LEU A 58 -6.07 9.19 -11.65
N ASP A 59 -5.94 8.47 -12.75
CA ASP A 59 -6.11 9.06 -14.08
C ASP A 59 -7.61 9.25 -14.41
N GLU A 60 -7.91 9.90 -15.52
CA GLU A 60 -9.29 10.14 -15.99
C GLU A 60 -10.09 8.85 -16.22
N LYS A 61 -9.40 7.71 -16.40
CA LYS A 61 -10.01 6.38 -16.60
C LYS A 61 -10.21 5.64 -15.28
N GLY A 62 -9.88 6.28 -14.14
CA GLY A 62 -9.97 5.71 -12.81
C GLY A 62 -8.90 4.68 -12.51
N LYS A 63 -7.76 4.70 -13.22
CA LYS A 63 -6.60 3.86 -12.92
C LYS A 63 -5.73 4.51 -11.85
N VAL A 64 -5.30 3.71 -10.88
CA VAL A 64 -4.34 4.14 -9.86
C VAL A 64 -2.96 4.21 -10.51
N TYR A 65 -2.38 5.40 -10.60
CA TYR A 65 -1.04 5.62 -11.14
C TYR A 65 -0.01 5.97 -10.07
N PHE A 66 -0.46 6.33 -8.87
CA PHE A 66 0.38 6.60 -7.72
C PHE A 66 -0.35 6.22 -6.43
N SER A 67 0.37 5.64 -5.47
CA SER A 67 -0.14 5.33 -4.14
C SER A 67 0.96 5.37 -3.09
N LYS A 68 0.63 5.77 -1.87
CA LYS A 68 1.53 5.74 -0.71
C LYS A 68 0.74 5.58 0.58
N ILE A 69 1.40 5.07 1.61
CA ILE A 69 0.85 5.10 2.96
C ILE A 69 0.87 6.54 3.48
N SER A 70 -0.27 6.98 3.99
CA SER A 70 -0.39 8.26 4.71
C SER A 70 -0.48 8.06 6.22
N LYS A 71 -1.04 6.93 6.67
CA LYS A 71 -1.01 6.48 8.06
C LYS A 71 -1.01 4.95 8.05
N GLY A 72 0.05 4.37 8.59
CA GLY A 72 0.23 2.93 8.65
C GLY A 72 -0.10 2.32 10.02
N ILE A 73 0.05 1.01 10.10
CA ILE A 73 0.03 0.24 11.36
C ILE A 73 1.33 -0.55 11.50
N LEU A 74 1.58 -1.41 10.53
CA LEU A 74 2.69 -2.35 10.43
C LEU A 74 2.91 -2.64 8.95
N SER A 75 4.16 -2.79 8.49
CA SER A 75 4.43 -2.79 7.04
C SER A 75 3.70 -3.86 6.24
N GLU A 76 3.46 -5.05 6.77
CA GLU A 76 2.71 -6.08 6.02
C GLU A 76 1.22 -5.71 5.82
N LEU A 77 0.59 -5.04 6.79
CA LEU A 77 -0.77 -4.51 6.65
C LEU A 77 -0.79 -3.31 5.71
N ASP A 78 0.27 -2.50 5.76
CA ASP A 78 0.47 -1.37 4.88
C ASP A 78 0.65 -1.82 3.41
N GLU A 79 1.50 -2.83 3.17
CA GLU A 79 1.71 -3.45 1.87
C GLU A 79 0.42 -4.06 1.32
N GLU A 80 -0.36 -4.74 2.17
CA GLU A 80 -1.66 -5.28 1.78
C GLU A 80 -2.67 -4.16 1.45
N ALA A 81 -2.69 -3.07 2.22
CA ALA A 81 -3.55 -1.92 1.92
C ALA A 81 -3.16 -1.28 0.57
N LEU A 82 -1.87 -1.13 0.29
CA LEU A 82 -1.39 -0.67 -1.02
C LEU A 82 -1.81 -1.62 -2.13
N ARG A 83 -1.66 -2.94 -1.94
CA ARG A 83 -2.07 -3.96 -2.91
C ARG A 83 -3.56 -3.84 -3.23
N LEU A 84 -4.41 -3.70 -2.22
CA LEU A 84 -5.85 -3.56 -2.39
C LEU A 84 -6.21 -2.29 -3.16
N VAL A 85 -5.60 -1.14 -2.81
CA VAL A 85 -5.82 0.10 -3.55
C VAL A 85 -5.35 -0.01 -5.01
N ARG A 86 -4.18 -0.61 -5.26
CA ARG A 86 -3.67 -0.82 -6.62
C ARG A 86 -4.53 -1.81 -7.41
N LEU A 87 -5.03 -2.87 -6.79
CA LEU A 87 -5.95 -3.84 -7.39
C LEU A 87 -7.31 -3.20 -7.74
N SER A 88 -7.68 -2.12 -7.05
CA SER A 88 -8.88 -1.33 -7.35
C SER A 88 -8.75 -0.46 -8.62
N SER A 89 -7.57 -0.41 -9.25
CA SER A 89 -7.31 0.36 -10.47
C SER A 89 -8.31 0.04 -11.58
N GLY A 90 -8.84 1.10 -12.20
CA GLY A 90 -9.88 1.02 -13.25
C GLY A 90 -11.29 0.79 -12.71
N LYS A 91 -11.48 0.65 -11.39
CA LYS A 91 -12.80 0.50 -10.75
C LYS A 91 -13.35 1.81 -10.20
N TRP A 92 -12.67 2.93 -10.42
CA TRP A 92 -13.11 4.26 -10.02
C TRP A 92 -13.76 5.00 -11.18
N GLN A 93 -14.82 5.73 -10.88
CA GLN A 93 -15.44 6.72 -11.76
C GLN A 93 -14.85 8.09 -11.39
N VAL A 94 -14.12 8.68 -12.32
CA VAL A 94 -13.55 10.02 -12.20
C VAL A 94 -14.41 10.97 -13.03
N PRO A 95 -14.92 12.09 -12.47
CA PRO A 95 -15.73 13.04 -13.20
C PRO A 95 -14.88 13.90 -14.15
N ALA A 96 -15.50 14.38 -15.23
CA ALA A 96 -14.84 15.28 -16.16
C ALA A 96 -14.35 16.55 -15.44
N GLY A 97 -13.13 16.98 -15.74
CA GLY A 97 -12.51 18.16 -15.11
C GLY A 97 -11.94 17.93 -13.70
N TYR A 98 -11.92 16.69 -13.19
CA TYR A 98 -11.23 16.38 -11.94
C TYR A 98 -9.72 16.61 -12.06
N ASP A 99 -9.12 17.32 -11.10
CA ASP A 99 -7.68 17.48 -11.02
C ASP A 99 -7.01 16.17 -10.59
N THR A 100 -6.47 15.45 -11.58
CA THR A 100 -5.81 14.14 -11.38
C THR A 100 -4.54 14.22 -10.53
N THR A 101 -4.03 15.42 -10.21
CA THR A 101 -2.87 15.61 -9.33
C THR A 101 -3.25 15.57 -7.84
N VAL A 102 -4.53 15.76 -7.52
CA VAL A 102 -5.07 15.68 -6.17
C VAL A 102 -5.08 14.23 -5.70
N SER A 103 -4.69 14.02 -4.43
CA SER A 103 -4.71 12.70 -3.82
C SER A 103 -6.03 12.43 -3.10
N ILE A 104 -6.51 11.21 -3.25
CA ILE A 104 -7.63 10.66 -2.49
C ILE A 104 -7.05 9.87 -1.32
N ILE A 105 -7.70 9.92 -0.17
CA ILE A 105 -7.33 9.10 1.00
C ILE A 105 -8.41 8.03 1.19
N ALA A 106 -8.02 6.76 1.03
CA ALA A 106 -8.87 5.61 1.31
C ALA A 106 -8.48 4.97 2.64
N PRO A 107 -9.42 4.84 3.61
CA PRO A 107 -9.21 4.02 4.79
C PRO A 107 -9.42 2.53 4.44
N VAL A 108 -8.41 1.70 4.70
CA VAL A 108 -8.46 0.25 4.59
C VAL A 108 -8.50 -0.34 6.00
N LYS A 109 -9.64 -0.90 6.38
CA LYS A 109 -9.86 -1.45 7.73
C LYS A 109 -9.51 -2.94 7.77
N PHE A 110 -8.59 -3.29 8.65
CA PHE A 110 -8.25 -4.67 9.00
C PHE A 110 -8.91 -5.03 10.32
N GLN A 111 -9.80 -6.02 10.28
CA GLN A 111 -10.54 -6.51 11.43
C GLN A 111 -10.63 -8.03 11.35
N LEU A 112 -10.27 -8.68 12.45
CA LEU A 112 -10.36 -10.11 12.69
C LEU A 112 -11.66 -10.38 13.46
N SER A 113 -12.40 -11.40 13.02
CA SER A 113 -13.57 -11.94 13.74
C SER A 113 -13.45 -13.46 13.79
N GLY A 114 -13.59 -14.07 14.96
CA GLY A 114 -13.51 -15.53 15.10
C GLY A 114 -12.09 -16.11 15.13
N TYR A 115 -11.10 -15.31 15.54
CA TYR A 115 -9.69 -15.71 15.65
C TYR A 115 -9.17 -15.78 17.10
N ASN A 116 -10.08 -15.88 18.08
CA ASN A 116 -9.75 -15.95 19.52
C ASN A 116 -8.85 -14.80 20.02
N CYS A 117 -8.91 -13.64 19.37
CA CYS A 117 -8.17 -12.46 19.79
C CYS A 117 -8.60 -11.90 21.15
N GLU A 118 -9.75 -12.33 21.66
CA GLU A 118 -10.27 -11.98 22.98
C GLU A 118 -9.33 -12.40 24.12
N GLY A 119 -8.50 -13.42 23.91
CA GLY A 119 -7.56 -13.92 24.92
C GLY A 119 -6.18 -13.26 24.90
N LYS A 120 -5.88 -12.40 23.92
CA LYS A 120 -4.54 -11.78 23.78
C LYS A 120 -4.52 -10.42 24.48
N SER A 121 -3.57 -10.23 25.40
CA SER A 121 -3.44 -8.95 26.11
C SER A 121 -2.95 -7.85 25.15
N SER A 122 -3.22 -6.59 25.48
CA SER A 122 -2.70 -5.47 24.70
C SER A 122 -1.17 -5.44 24.74
N GLU A 123 -0.59 -5.84 25.87
CA GLU A 123 0.84 -5.93 26.10
C GLU A 123 1.50 -6.94 25.15
N ASP A 124 0.93 -8.15 25.00
CA ASP A 124 1.43 -9.18 24.08
C ASP A 124 1.36 -8.74 22.62
N ILE A 125 0.31 -8.01 22.24
CA ILE A 125 0.16 -7.43 20.90
C ILE A 125 1.24 -6.37 20.67
N GLN A 126 1.46 -5.48 21.63
CA GLN A 126 2.49 -4.44 21.53
C GLN A 126 3.90 -5.03 21.52
N GLU A 127 4.15 -6.13 22.23
CA GLU A 127 5.42 -6.84 22.18
C GLU A 127 5.68 -7.44 20.80
N ALA A 128 4.70 -8.12 20.22
CA ALA A 128 4.81 -8.63 18.85
C ALA A 128 5.13 -7.51 17.85
N ILE A 129 4.43 -6.36 17.95
CA ILE A 129 4.69 -5.18 17.10
C ILE A 129 6.12 -4.69 17.27
N ARG A 130 6.62 -4.56 18.51
CA ARG A 130 8.00 -4.10 18.78
C ARG A 130 9.04 -5.04 18.18
N ASN A 131 8.84 -6.36 18.30
CA ASN A 131 9.75 -7.35 17.76
C ASN A 131 9.80 -7.28 16.23
N TYR A 132 8.63 -7.19 15.58
CA TYR A 132 8.55 -6.99 14.14
C TYR A 132 9.27 -5.72 13.70
N GLN A 133 9.00 -4.59 14.36
CA GLN A 133 9.64 -3.30 14.04
C GLN A 133 11.16 -3.33 14.23
N ALA A 134 11.67 -4.14 15.16
CA ALA A 134 13.11 -4.33 15.32
C ALA A 134 13.72 -5.04 14.10
N GLU A 135 13.09 -6.08 13.58
CA GLU A 135 13.50 -6.77 12.35
C GLU A 135 13.40 -5.86 11.11
N GLU A 136 12.36 -5.02 11.04
CA GLU A 136 12.27 -3.98 10.02
C GLU A 136 13.39 -2.95 10.11
N GLY A 137 13.77 -2.56 11.33
CA GLY A 137 14.90 -1.66 11.57
C GLY A 137 16.21 -2.24 11.03
N LEU A 138 16.43 -3.54 11.21
CA LEU A 138 17.56 -4.27 10.64
C LEU A 138 17.48 -4.31 9.11
N THR A 139 16.31 -4.65 8.56
CA THR A 139 16.05 -4.66 7.10
C THR A 139 16.33 -3.28 6.48
N ASN A 140 15.86 -2.21 7.11
CA ASN A 140 16.10 -0.84 6.68
C ASN A 140 17.57 -0.45 6.75
N SER A 141 18.30 -0.98 7.73
CA SER A 141 19.76 -0.79 7.83
C SER A 141 20.49 -1.42 6.64
N VAL A 142 20.09 -2.63 6.24
CA VAL A 142 20.62 -3.29 5.03
C VAL A 142 20.30 -2.46 3.78
N ILE A 143 19.05 -2.04 3.62
CA ILE A 143 18.60 -1.22 2.48
C ILE A 143 19.41 0.08 2.39
N ASN A 144 19.56 0.77 3.51
CA ASN A 144 20.26 2.06 3.55
C ASN A 144 21.75 1.90 3.27
N PHE A 145 22.37 0.80 3.72
CA PHE A 145 23.75 0.49 3.38
C PHE A 145 23.91 0.33 1.87
N TYR A 146 23.14 -0.55 1.22
CA TYR A 146 23.30 -0.81 -0.22
C TYR A 146 22.87 0.37 -1.10
N LYS A 147 21.96 1.23 -0.63
CA LYS A 147 21.65 2.51 -1.28
C LYS A 147 22.85 3.45 -1.35
N ASN A 148 23.76 3.37 -0.38
CA ASN A 148 24.91 4.27 -0.22
C ASN A 148 26.23 3.49 -0.23
N ILE A 149 26.27 2.34 -0.93
CA ILE A 149 27.43 1.44 -0.90
C ILE A 149 28.72 2.12 -1.40
N ASP A 150 28.61 3.11 -2.29
CA ASP A 150 29.75 3.90 -2.79
C ASP A 150 30.46 4.71 -1.69
N GLN A 151 29.80 4.92 -0.55
CA GLN A 151 30.33 5.62 0.62
C GLN A 151 30.80 4.66 1.73
N ALA A 152 30.68 3.34 1.52
CA ALA A 152 31.03 2.35 2.53
C ALA A 152 32.55 2.25 2.74
N LYS A 153 32.95 2.19 4.01
CA LYS A 153 34.34 1.90 4.41
C LYS A 153 34.64 0.40 4.20
N PRO A 154 35.91 0.05 3.92
CA PRO A 154 36.33 -1.35 3.84
C PRO A 154 35.88 -2.16 5.06
N GLY A 155 35.29 -3.33 4.82
CA GLY A 155 34.84 -4.26 5.87
C GLY A 155 33.46 -3.99 6.48
N GLN A 156 32.80 -2.85 6.20
CA GLN A 156 31.46 -2.58 6.73
C GLN A 156 30.40 -3.55 6.16
N GLU A 157 30.56 -3.99 4.91
CA GLU A 157 29.62 -4.91 4.26
C GLU A 157 29.52 -6.26 4.99
N ILE A 158 30.57 -6.71 5.67
CA ILE A 158 30.58 -7.99 6.41
C ILE A 158 29.47 -8.00 7.48
N GLN A 159 29.28 -6.88 8.19
CA GLN A 159 28.24 -6.77 9.21
C GLN A 159 26.83 -6.80 8.59
N ILE A 160 26.68 -6.20 7.41
CA ILE A 160 25.42 -6.14 6.68
C ILE A 160 25.02 -7.51 6.13
N ILE A 161 25.99 -8.29 5.64
CA ILE A 161 25.78 -9.67 5.23
C ILE A 161 25.33 -10.52 6.41
N ALA A 162 25.92 -10.35 7.59
CA ALA A 162 25.49 -11.06 8.81
C ALA A 162 24.03 -10.73 9.18
N ILE A 163 23.63 -9.46 9.09
CA ILE A 163 22.23 -9.03 9.32
C ILE A 163 21.28 -9.67 8.30
N LYS A 164 21.64 -9.69 7.00
CA LYS A 164 20.82 -10.36 5.97
C LYS A 164 20.61 -11.83 6.28
N ASN A 165 21.67 -12.53 6.68
CA ASN A 165 21.59 -13.94 7.04
C ASN A 165 20.70 -14.16 8.27
N GLN A 166 20.79 -13.30 9.29
CA GLN A 166 19.92 -13.34 10.46
C GLN A 166 18.43 -13.16 10.08
N LEU A 167 18.16 -12.28 9.11
CA LEU A 167 16.81 -12.02 8.60
C LEU A 167 16.30 -13.10 7.62
N GLY A 168 17.12 -14.11 7.30
CA GLY A 168 16.77 -15.14 6.31
C GLY A 168 16.63 -14.61 4.89
N ILE A 169 17.28 -13.49 4.56
CA ILE A 169 17.24 -12.88 3.21
C ILE A 169 18.35 -13.51 2.37
N ASP A 170 18.04 -14.65 1.77
CA ASP A 170 18.90 -15.39 0.85
C ASP A 170 18.50 -15.19 -0.62
N ASP A 171 19.21 -15.86 -1.54
CA ASP A 171 18.94 -15.76 -2.97
C ASP A 171 17.56 -16.29 -3.37
N GLU A 172 17.02 -17.29 -2.67
CA GLU A 172 15.69 -17.84 -2.93
C GLU A 172 14.61 -16.81 -2.59
N TYR A 173 14.73 -16.17 -1.41
CA TYR A 173 13.85 -15.07 -1.03
C TYR A 173 13.88 -13.91 -2.05
N LEU A 174 15.07 -13.54 -2.53
CA LEU A 174 15.21 -12.48 -3.54
C LEU A 174 14.61 -12.89 -4.89
N ASP A 175 14.75 -14.15 -5.31
CA ASP A 175 14.13 -14.67 -6.52
C ASP A 175 12.58 -14.66 -6.41
N ASP A 176 12.05 -14.98 -5.23
CA ASP A 176 10.61 -14.90 -4.97
C ASP A 176 10.09 -13.46 -4.98
N ARG A 177 10.84 -12.49 -4.42
CA ARG A 177 10.52 -11.06 -4.57
C ARG A 177 10.47 -10.65 -6.04
N ILE A 178 11.39 -11.10 -6.89
CA ILE A 178 11.36 -10.84 -8.34
C ILE A 178 10.11 -11.44 -8.99
N LYS A 179 9.77 -12.69 -8.66
CA LYS A 179 8.55 -13.36 -9.17
C LYS A 179 7.29 -12.57 -8.80
N MET A 180 7.22 -12.05 -7.58
CA MET A 180 6.13 -11.18 -7.14
C MET A 180 6.07 -9.89 -7.95
N GLY A 181 7.20 -9.22 -8.17
CA GLY A 181 7.26 -8.03 -9.00
C GLY A 181 6.77 -8.28 -10.44
N LEU A 182 7.18 -9.40 -11.05
CA LEU A 182 6.72 -9.80 -12.38
C LEU A 182 5.22 -10.11 -12.41
N LYS A 183 4.66 -10.68 -11.34
CA LYS A 183 3.21 -10.88 -11.20
C LYS A 183 2.48 -9.52 -11.15
N LYS A 184 2.99 -8.55 -10.40
CA LYS A 184 2.45 -7.19 -10.32
C LYS A 184 2.47 -6.47 -11.68
N ILE A 185 3.54 -6.64 -12.48
CA ILE A 185 3.57 -6.14 -13.87
C ILE A 185 2.41 -6.69 -14.70
N LYS A 186 2.17 -8.00 -14.65
CA LYS A 186 1.05 -8.63 -15.39
C LYS A 186 -0.31 -8.11 -14.94
N GLN A 187 -0.42 -7.68 -13.68
CA GLN A 187 -1.63 -7.11 -13.09
C GLN A 187 -1.78 -5.60 -13.35
N GLY A 188 -0.80 -4.96 -14.00
CA GLY A 188 -0.80 -3.51 -14.24
C GLY A 188 -0.33 -2.67 -13.05
N ASP A 189 0.14 -3.30 -11.96
CA ASP A 189 0.74 -2.62 -10.81
C ASP A 189 2.24 -2.35 -11.05
N LYS A 190 2.52 -1.33 -11.88
CA LYS A 190 3.90 -0.94 -12.22
C LYS A 190 4.66 -0.44 -10.98
N GLN A 191 4.02 0.37 -10.13
CA GLN A 191 4.67 0.94 -8.94
C GLN A 191 5.08 -0.16 -7.96
N GLY A 192 4.16 -1.08 -7.62
CA GLY A 192 4.45 -2.16 -6.69
C GLY A 192 5.46 -3.17 -7.21
N ALA A 193 5.49 -3.39 -8.54
CA ALA A 193 6.54 -4.20 -9.14
C ALA A 193 7.92 -3.56 -8.98
N CYS A 194 8.01 -2.23 -9.19
CA CYS A 194 9.25 -1.50 -9.03
C CYS A 194 9.73 -1.46 -7.58
N GLU A 195 8.81 -1.38 -6.61
CA GLU A 195 9.14 -1.51 -5.19
C GLU A 195 9.79 -2.88 -4.88
N ASP A 196 9.28 -3.98 -5.44
CA ASP A 196 9.88 -5.31 -5.29
C ASP A 196 11.28 -5.41 -5.93
N PHE A 197 11.43 -4.90 -7.15
CA PHE A 197 12.72 -4.93 -7.84
C PHE A 197 13.77 -4.03 -7.16
N LEU A 198 13.35 -2.86 -6.66
CA LEU A 198 14.21 -1.96 -5.90
C LEU A 198 14.61 -2.58 -4.56
N PHE A 199 13.70 -3.28 -3.89
CA PHE A 199 14.03 -4.04 -2.68
C PHE A 199 15.18 -5.01 -2.96
N VAL A 200 15.08 -5.82 -4.02
CA VAL A 200 16.13 -6.80 -4.37
C VAL A 200 17.47 -6.11 -4.68
N LYS A 201 17.44 -5.00 -5.43
CA LYS A 201 18.63 -4.18 -5.66
C LYS A 201 19.26 -3.68 -4.36
N TYR A 202 18.45 -3.15 -3.46
CA TYR A 202 18.91 -2.63 -2.18
C TYR A 202 19.12 -3.70 -1.11
N MET A 203 18.98 -4.98 -1.47
CA MET A 203 19.54 -6.10 -0.72
C MET A 203 20.93 -6.50 -1.22
N GLY A 204 21.54 -5.69 -2.09
CA GLY A 204 22.89 -5.92 -2.63
C GLY A 204 22.93 -6.91 -3.78
N SER A 205 21.78 -7.23 -4.39
CA SER A 205 21.70 -8.17 -5.49
C SER A 205 21.47 -7.50 -6.83
N LYS A 206 22.19 -7.95 -7.86
CA LYS A 206 22.03 -7.47 -9.24
C LYS A 206 20.92 -8.20 -10.01
N LYS A 207 20.28 -9.22 -9.41
CA LYS A 207 19.24 -10.05 -10.07
C LYS A 207 18.06 -9.23 -10.60
N ALA A 208 17.81 -8.04 -10.05
CA ALA A 208 16.71 -7.17 -10.43
C ALA A 208 17.05 -6.07 -11.45
N ASP A 209 18.33 -5.91 -11.84
CA ASP A 209 18.78 -4.75 -12.61
C ASP A 209 18.11 -4.65 -14.00
N ASP A 210 18.01 -5.77 -14.72
CA ASP A 210 17.34 -5.81 -16.03
C ASP A 210 15.84 -5.50 -15.93
N TYR A 211 15.19 -5.96 -14.85
CA TYR A 211 13.77 -5.68 -14.61
C TYR A 211 13.54 -4.21 -14.28
N LEU A 212 14.42 -3.60 -13.47
CA LEU A 212 14.39 -2.17 -13.20
C LEU A 212 14.58 -1.36 -14.49
N ALA A 213 15.57 -1.72 -15.30
CA ALA A 213 15.85 -1.04 -16.56
C ALA A 213 14.72 -1.17 -17.58
N LYS A 214 13.97 -2.28 -17.54
CA LYS A 214 12.85 -2.53 -18.45
C LYS A 214 11.55 -1.91 -17.99
N TYR A 215 11.24 -1.98 -16.70
CA TYR A 215 9.91 -1.66 -16.18
C TYR A 215 9.85 -0.44 -15.28
N CYS A 216 10.97 0.10 -14.78
CA CYS A 216 10.96 1.13 -13.73
C CYS A 216 11.61 2.46 -14.14
N LYS A 217 11.72 2.66 -15.46
CA LYS A 217 12.01 3.95 -16.08
C LYS A 217 10.73 4.79 -16.21
#